data_AF-A0A6B3GVE0-F1
#
_entry.id   AF-A0A6B3GVE0-F1
#
_cell.length_a   1.000
_cell.length_b   1.000
_cell.length_c   1.000
_cell.angle_alpha   90.00
_cell.angle_beta   90.00
_cell.angle_gamma   90.00
#
_symmetry.space_group_name_H-M   'P 1'
#
loop_
_entity.id
_entity.type
_entity.pdbx_description
1 polymer ?
#
loop_
_entity_poly.entity_id
_entity_poly.type
_entity_poly.pdbx_seq_one_letter_code
_entity_poly.pdbx_strand_id
1 'polypeptide(L)'
;AWEFADPPKERAEAAGAPGVLLLHGLMGRASHWAPTARWLAERHRAVGLDQRGHGRSDKPADGPYTRDAYVSDAEAAIEQL
;
A
#
# COMPACT_ATOMS: atom_id res chain seq x y z
N ALA A 1 2.76 3.29 -7.39
CA ALA A 1 1.85 3.47 -6.24
C ALA A 1 0.84 4.59 -6.53
N TRP A 2 -0.38 4.51 -6.01
CA TRP A 2 -1.28 5.67 -5.96
C TRP A 2 -1.01 6.41 -4.65
N GLU A 3 -0.62 7.69 -4.72
CA GLU A 3 -0.73 8.60 -3.59
C GLU A 3 -2.12 9.23 -3.62
N PHE A 4 -2.82 9.20 -2.48
CA PHE A 4 -4.23 9.61 -2.38
C PHE A 4 -4.42 10.97 -1.68
N ALA A 5 -3.37 11.78 -1.55
CA ALA A 5 -3.40 13.03 -0.78
C ALA A 5 -2.96 14.24 -1.62
N ASP A 6 -3.68 15.36 -1.45
CA ASP A 6 -3.16 16.71 -1.77
C ASP A 6 -1.93 17.00 -0.88
N PRO A 7 -0.96 17.81 -1.35
CA PRO A 7 0.22 18.15 -0.56
C PRO A 7 -0.22 18.88 0.72
N PRO A 8 0.13 18.38 1.91
CA PRO A 8 -0.31 19.00 3.15
C PRO A 8 0.44 20.32 3.39
N LYS A 9 -0.28 21.32 3.91
CA LYS A 9 0.33 22.48 4.58
C LYS A 9 1.19 21.95 5.72
N GLU A 10 2.51 22.16 5.60
CA GLU A 10 3.54 21.81 6.57
C GLU A 10 3.31 20.45 7.25
N ARG A 11 3.77 19.39 6.59
CA ARG A 11 3.99 18.09 7.25
C ARG A 11 5.01 18.35 8.36
N ALA A 12 4.55 18.52 9.60
CA ALA A 12 5.30 17.92 10.67
C ALA A 12 5.48 16.46 10.24
N GLU A 13 6.71 16.01 10.08
CA GLU A 13 6.95 14.58 10.22
C GLU A 13 6.23 14.20 11.50
N ALA A 14 5.20 13.36 11.41
CA ALA A 14 4.68 12.68 12.58
C ALA A 14 5.77 11.69 13.00
N ALA A 15 6.89 12.24 13.48
CA ALA A 15 8.06 11.51 13.93
C ALA A 15 7.59 10.62 15.08
N GLY A 16 7.31 9.35 14.77
CA GLY A 16 6.86 8.35 15.72
C GLY A 16 5.49 7.70 15.48
N ALA A 17 4.67 8.13 14.50
CA ALA A 17 3.42 7.40 14.21
C ALA A 17 3.71 6.13 13.37
N PRO A 18 3.22 4.94 13.77
CA PRO A 18 3.47 3.71 13.01
C PRO A 18 2.80 3.77 11.63
N GLY A 19 3.52 3.27 10.61
CA GLY A 19 2.99 3.08 9.26
C GLY A 19 1.93 1.97 9.23
N VAL A 20 1.00 2.08 8.28
CA VAL A 20 -0.06 1.09 8.06
C VAL A 20 -0.05 0.66 6.60
N LEU A 21 0.24 -0.63 6.36
CA LEU A 21 0.11 -1.25 5.04
C LEU A 21 -1.28 -1.87 4.88
N LEU A 22 -1.99 -1.51 3.81
CA LEU A 22 -3.32 -2.02 3.49
C LEU A 22 -3.22 -3.01 2.31
N LEU A 23 -3.49 -4.29 2.59
CA LEU A 23 -3.49 -5.36 1.61
C LEU A 23 -4.93 -5.67 1.16
N HIS A 24 -5.14 -5.82 -0.14
CA HIS A 24 -6.46 -6.18 -0.68
C HIS A 24 -6.68 -7.70 -0.65
N GLY A 25 -7.95 -8.11 -0.66
CA GLY A 25 -8.34 -9.52 -0.81
C GLY A 25 -8.22 -10.04 -2.25
N LEU A 26 -8.66 -11.29 -2.46
CA LEU A 26 -8.66 -11.95 -3.77
C LEU A 26 -9.41 -11.13 -4.84
N MET A 27 -8.84 -11.03 -6.05
CA MET A 27 -9.34 -10.21 -7.17
C MET A 27 -9.45 -8.70 -6.86
N GLY A 28 -8.84 -8.23 -5.76
CA GLY A 28 -8.89 -6.84 -5.32
C GLY A 28 -7.83 -5.93 -5.95
N ARG A 29 -7.80 -4.68 -5.48
CA ARG A 29 -6.72 -3.71 -5.73
C ARG A 29 -6.64 -2.73 -4.56
N ALA A 30 -5.53 -2.02 -4.42
CA ALA A 30 -5.29 -1.05 -3.35
C ALA A 30 -6.37 0.03 -3.25
N SER A 31 -6.92 0.49 -4.38
CA SER A 31 -7.93 1.56 -4.38
C SER A 31 -9.24 1.19 -3.68
N HIS A 32 -9.50 -0.10 -3.43
CA HIS A 32 -10.64 -0.52 -2.61
C HIS A 32 -10.54 0.02 -1.17
N TRP A 33 -9.33 0.32 -0.71
CA TRP A 33 -9.08 0.89 0.61
C TRP A 33 -9.15 2.41 0.67
N ALA A 34 -9.47 3.13 -0.42
CA ALA A 34 -9.37 4.59 -0.45
C ALA A 34 -10.10 5.32 0.72
N PRO A 35 -11.33 4.94 1.12
CA PRO A 35 -11.97 5.56 2.29
C PRO A 35 -11.22 5.29 3.60
N THR A 36 -10.81 4.04 3.84
CA THR A 36 -10.07 3.63 5.04
C THR A 36 -8.69 4.28 5.10
N ALA A 37 -7.98 4.37 3.98
CA ALA A 37 -6.68 5.01 3.88
C ALA A 37 -6.76 6.50 4.22
N ARG A 38 -7.80 7.21 3.75
CA ARG A 38 -8.03 8.62 4.11
C ARG A 38 -8.28 8.82 5.60
N TRP A 39 -9.09 7.94 6.20
CA TRP A 39 -9.36 7.99 7.64
C TRP A 39 -8.09 7.70 8.48
N LEU A 40 -7.30 6.70 8.09
CA LEU A 40 -6.03 6.39 8.76
C LEU A 40 -4.99 7.50 8.56
N ALA A 41 -4.98 8.14 7.40
CA ALA A 41 -4.03 9.22 7.06
C ALA A 41 -4.15 10.45 7.96
N GLU A 42 -5.23 10.59 8.73
CA GLU A 42 -5.34 11.63 9.77
C GLU A 42 -4.28 11.49 10.87
N ARG A 43 -3.79 10.25 11.12
CA ARG A 43 -2.91 9.94 12.26
C ARG A 43 -1.75 9.00 11.93
N HIS A 44 -1.78 8.34 10.77
CA HIS A 44 -0.81 7.31 10.38
C HIS A 44 -0.31 7.54 8.96
N ARG A 45 0.85 6.98 8.63
CA ARG A 45 1.26 6.82 7.23
C ARG A 45 0.57 5.58 6.64
N ALA A 46 -0.61 5.76 6.06
CA ALA A 46 -1.36 4.68 5.42
C ALA A 46 -0.98 4.52 3.94
N VAL A 47 -0.57 3.31 3.54
CA VAL A 47 -0.22 2.97 2.15
C VAL A 47 -0.97 1.72 1.71
N GLY A 48 -1.60 1.79 0.54
CA GLY A 48 -2.21 0.61 -0.10
C GLY A 48 -1.24 0.01 -1.12
N LEU A 49 -1.04 -1.32 -1.05
CA LEU A 49 -0.25 -2.06 -2.01
C LEU A 49 -1.16 -2.75 -3.03
N ASP A 50 -0.94 -2.48 -4.32
CA ASP A 50 -1.42 -3.35 -5.37
C ASP A 50 -0.49 -4.57 -5.38
N GLN A 51 -0.98 -5.75 -5.00
CA GLN A 51 -0.17 -6.96 -5.05
C GLN A 51 0.18 -7.29 -6.51
N ARG A 52 1.28 -8.03 -6.75
CA ARG A 52 1.61 -8.55 -8.09
C ARG A 52 0.37 -9.17 -8.78
N GLY A 53 0.23 -8.94 -10.08
CA GLY A 53 -0.94 -9.37 -10.84
C GLY A 53 -2.17 -8.44 -10.75
N HIS A 54 -2.17 -7.45 -9.85
CA HIS A 54 -3.35 -6.62 -9.56
C HIS A 54 -3.10 -5.13 -9.78
N GLY A 55 -4.19 -4.39 -9.99
CA GLY A 55 -4.19 -2.92 -10.04
C GLY A 55 -3.12 -2.34 -10.97
N ARG A 56 -2.28 -1.46 -10.42
CA ARG A 56 -1.15 -0.82 -11.13
C ARG A 56 0.16 -1.59 -11.06
N SER A 57 0.25 -2.65 -10.28
CA SER A 57 1.45 -3.48 -10.23
C SER A 57 1.59 -4.33 -11.49
N ASP A 58 2.83 -4.77 -11.73
CA ASP A 58 3.16 -5.64 -12.85
C ASP A 58 2.37 -6.94 -12.79
N LYS A 59 2.14 -7.52 -13.98
CA LYS A 59 1.34 -8.74 -14.17
C LYS A 59 2.15 -9.73 -15.01
N PRO A 60 3.20 -10.35 -14.44
CA PRO A 60 4.03 -11.30 -15.19
C PRO A 60 3.17 -12.44 -15.71
N ALA A 61 3.30 -12.78 -16.99
CA ALA A 61 2.50 -13.83 -17.62
C ALA A 61 2.72 -15.19 -16.92
N ASP A 62 3.97 -15.49 -16.58
CA ASP A 62 4.39 -16.79 -16.04
C ASP A 62 4.64 -16.75 -14.51
N GLY A 63 4.30 -15.64 -13.85
CA GLY A 63 4.52 -15.46 -12.40
C GLY A 63 5.95 -15.02 -12.03
N PRO A 64 6.41 -15.29 -10.78
CA PRO A 64 5.78 -16.18 -9.80
C PRO A 64 4.61 -15.53 -9.05
N TYR A 65 3.53 -16.31 -8.89
CA TYR A 65 2.38 -16.01 -8.04
C TYR A 65 2.33 -16.94 -6.81
N THR A 66 3.48 -17.17 -6.18
CA THR A 66 3.58 -17.99 -4.97
C THR A 66 3.33 -17.13 -3.72
N ARG A 67 2.95 -17.77 -2.61
CA ARG A 67 2.77 -17.06 -1.32
C ARG A 67 4.02 -16.29 -0.92
N ASP A 68 5.19 -16.92 -1.01
CA ASP A 68 6.48 -16.30 -0.66
C ASP A 68 6.75 -15.06 -1.52
N ALA A 69 6.40 -15.10 -2.81
CA ALA A 69 6.54 -13.96 -3.69
C ALA A 69 5.62 -12.79 -3.31
N TYR A 70 4.40 -13.07 -2.82
CA TYR A 70 3.50 -12.05 -2.30
C TYR A 70 3.95 -11.49 -0.93
N VAL A 71 4.52 -12.34 -0.06
CA VAL A 71 5.07 -11.90 1.23
C VAL A 71 6.28 -11.01 1.00
N SER A 72 7.19 -11.40 0.11
CA SER A 72 8.37 -10.60 -0.23
C SER A 72 8.01 -9.22 -0.79
N ASP A 73 6.96 -9.10 -1.62
CA ASP A 73 6.47 -7.79 -2.07
C ASP A 73 5.96 -6.93 -0.90
N ALA A 74 5.27 -7.54 0.05
CA ALA A 74 4.74 -6.84 1.22
C ALA A 74 5.87 -6.40 2.18
N GLU A 75 6.87 -7.24 2.40
CA GLU A 75 8.08 -6.91 3.17
C GLU A 75 8.82 -5.72 2.53
N ALA A 76 9.07 -5.77 1.22
CA ALA A 76 9.71 -4.68 0.49
C ALA A 76 8.91 -3.37 0.52
N ALA A 77 7.57 -3.45 0.62
CA ALA A 77 6.72 -2.28 0.83
C ALA A 77 6.81 -1.74 2.26
N ILE A 78 6.97 -2.62 3.26
CA ILE A 78 7.16 -2.23 4.68
C ILE A 78 8.53 -1.58 4.90
N GLU A 79 9.58 -2.04 4.24
CA GLU A 79 10.91 -1.42 4.33
C GLU A 79 10.95 0.02 3.79
N GLN A 80 9.98 0.37 2.93
CA GLN A 80 9.79 1.72 2.38
C GLN A 80 8.75 2.55 3.14
N LEU A 81 8.14 2.00 4.20
CA LEU A 81 7.11 2.62 5.04
C LEU A 81 7.70 3.51 6.15
#